data_AF-A0A963BR01-F1
#
_entry.id   AF-A0A963BR01-F1
#
_cell.length_a   1.000
_cell.length_b   1.000
_cell.length_c   1.000
_cell.angle_alpha   90.00
_cell.angle_beta   90.00
_cell.angle_gamma   90.00
#
_symmetry.space_group_name_H-M   'P 1'
#
loop_
_entity.id
_entity.type
_entity.pdbx_description
1 polymer ?
#
loop_
_entity_poly.entity_id
_entity_poly.type
_entity_poly.pdbx_seq_one_letter_code
_entity_poly.pdbx_strand_id
1 'polypeptide(L)'
;MSEKPAVKTSAAEYAALNFYHRISYLRSDTWIKLHRLTVRLSEKQAAGADTASLIADAKAAMYTLENIEDYTAFPSKEDFRLLWRLLSEKDYGLLSRAVSRISRALSSDVYRNRQIQLTRGQIDGEEKDQEKEVLELHLDTTMTQTRPYFELLVVDDLSTQEEAVIRSSFRSVQRPEDEFIYDVIVVPSFQDAIAAVLVNPNIQACILRSGFRYKSKRELGLFQRYLSNIGSVDVENVTSTDLSVILGRVIAELRPELDLYLITNMAVETYAAQDNESFRRIFYRETDYVERHLNIVRGINRRFETPFFSALKKYSRQPMGVFHAMPISRAKSLMCSHWIRDMLEFYGLNIFMAETSATSGGLDSLLQPTGPLKKAQELAARAFGARNTFFVTNGTSTANKIVVQALVNPGDIVLVDRDCHKSHHYGMVLAGAEVAYLDAYPLHQYSMYGGVPLREIKSLLLKYKASGRLHKVKMLLLTNCTFDGIVYDVERVMEECLAIKPDLV
;
A
#
# COMPACT_ATOMS: atom_id res chain seq x y z
N MET A 1 -10.44 27.70 -33.66
CA MET A 1 -9.03 27.44 -34.01
C MET A 1 -8.21 28.62 -33.52
N SER A 2 -7.57 28.50 -32.36
CA SER A 2 -6.49 29.39 -31.92
C SER A 2 -5.41 28.49 -31.33
N GLU A 3 -4.19 28.64 -31.82
CA GLU A 3 -3.06 27.74 -31.60
C GLU A 3 -2.74 27.56 -30.11
N LYS A 4 -2.67 26.29 -29.68
CA LYS A 4 -1.96 25.92 -28.44
C LYS A 4 -0.49 26.27 -28.66
N PRO A 5 0.17 27.01 -27.75
CA PRO A 5 1.62 27.17 -27.84
C PRO A 5 2.25 25.80 -27.61
N ALA A 6 3.06 25.34 -28.56
CA ALA A 6 3.89 24.17 -28.41
C ALA A 6 4.87 24.43 -27.26
N VAL A 7 4.59 23.88 -26.09
CA VAL A 7 5.51 23.85 -24.97
C VAL A 7 6.65 22.94 -25.38
N LYS A 8 7.80 23.53 -25.75
CA LYS A 8 9.05 22.78 -25.88
C LYS A 8 9.37 22.19 -24.52
N THR A 9 9.25 20.87 -24.40
CA THR A 9 9.73 20.05 -23.29
C THR A 9 11.22 20.33 -23.08
N SER A 10 11.53 21.21 -22.14
CA SER A 10 12.91 21.54 -21.81
C SER A 10 13.53 20.42 -20.99
N ALA A 11 14.85 20.22 -21.10
CA ALA A 11 15.62 19.26 -20.30
C ALA A 11 15.46 19.43 -18.76
N ALA A 12 14.84 20.53 -18.30
CA ALA A 12 14.53 20.76 -16.90
C ALA A 12 13.37 19.89 -16.36
N GLU A 13 12.36 19.53 -17.17
CA GLU A 13 11.31 18.59 -16.74
C GLU A 13 11.88 17.17 -16.55
N TYR A 14 12.84 16.78 -17.37
CA TYR A 14 13.58 15.53 -17.23
C TYR A 14 14.44 15.49 -15.95
N ALA A 15 14.86 16.64 -15.41
CA ALA A 15 15.61 16.72 -14.15
C ALA A 15 14.70 16.61 -12.90
N ALA A 16 13.47 17.10 -12.95
CA ALA A 16 12.54 17.07 -11.82
C ALA A 16 12.10 15.65 -11.43
N LEU A 17 11.97 14.74 -12.41
CA LEU A 17 11.65 13.33 -12.18
C LEU A 17 12.81 12.51 -11.56
N ASN A 18 14.06 12.96 -11.69
CA ASN A 18 15.18 12.37 -10.97
C ASN A 18 15.25 12.84 -9.50
N PHE A 19 14.63 13.99 -9.17
CA PHE A 19 14.60 14.52 -7.79
C PHE A 19 13.51 13.85 -6.93
N TYR A 20 12.39 13.45 -7.52
CA TYR A 20 11.28 12.81 -6.82
C TYR A 20 11.20 11.32 -7.12
N HIS A 21 11.53 10.47 -6.14
CA HIS A 21 11.35 9.01 -6.23
C HIS A 21 9.88 8.56 -6.14
N ARG A 22 8.94 9.45 -5.77
CA ARG A 22 7.49 9.17 -5.64
C ARG A 22 6.64 10.33 -6.13
N ILE A 23 5.61 10.03 -6.93
CA ILE A 23 4.69 11.03 -7.50
C ILE A 23 3.82 11.71 -6.42
N SER A 24 3.55 11.02 -5.30
CA SER A 24 2.85 11.61 -4.15
C SER A 24 3.62 12.79 -3.52
N TYR A 25 4.95 12.75 -3.51
CA TYR A 25 5.78 13.87 -3.02
C TYR A 25 5.77 15.03 -4.00
N LEU A 26 5.90 14.75 -5.30
CA LEU A 26 5.74 15.76 -6.34
C LEU A 26 4.38 16.47 -6.21
N ARG A 27 3.30 15.72 -6.01
CA ARG A 27 1.96 16.26 -5.79
C ARG A 27 1.90 17.18 -4.58
N SER A 28 2.34 16.71 -3.42
CA SER A 28 2.31 17.48 -2.17
C SER A 28 3.11 18.79 -2.28
N ASP A 29 4.35 18.69 -2.77
CA ASP A 29 5.23 19.85 -2.93
C ASP A 29 4.67 20.86 -3.93
N THR A 30 4.02 20.39 -5.01
CA THR A 30 3.41 21.26 -6.01
C THR A 30 2.19 21.99 -5.44
N TRP A 31 1.37 21.35 -4.59
CA TRP A 31 0.29 22.04 -3.86
C TRP A 31 0.83 23.10 -2.90
N ILE A 32 1.88 22.79 -2.14
CA ILE A 32 2.53 23.73 -1.22
C ILE A 32 3.14 24.90 -2.01
N LYS A 33 3.73 24.63 -3.18
CA LYS A 33 4.24 25.67 -4.10
C LYS A 33 3.10 26.53 -4.64
N LEU A 34 2.00 25.92 -5.10
CA LEU A 34 0.85 26.64 -5.60
C LEU A 34 0.24 27.55 -4.54
N HIS A 35 0.07 27.06 -3.31
CA HIS A 35 -0.40 27.87 -2.17
C HIS A 35 0.49 29.10 -1.94
N ARG A 36 1.81 28.93 -1.88
CA ARG A 36 2.75 30.05 -1.74
C ARG A 36 2.65 31.06 -2.89
N LEU A 37 2.46 30.58 -4.12
CA LEU A 37 2.31 31.44 -5.30
C LEU A 37 0.99 32.22 -5.27
N THR A 38 -0.13 31.58 -4.90
CA THR A 38 -1.45 32.23 -4.87
C THR A 38 -1.56 33.27 -3.75
N VAL A 39 -0.95 33.03 -2.59
CA VAL A 39 -0.85 34.03 -1.51
C VAL A 39 -0.12 35.28 -2.01
N ARG A 40 1.07 35.10 -2.60
CA ARG A 40 1.85 36.21 -3.16
C ARG A 40 1.15 36.93 -4.30
N LEU A 41 0.36 36.21 -5.11
CA LEU A 41 -0.46 36.80 -6.18
C LEU A 41 -1.53 37.73 -5.61
N SER A 42 -2.24 37.28 -4.57
CA SER A 42 -3.25 38.07 -3.86
C SER A 42 -2.65 39.35 -3.25
N GLU A 43 -1.53 39.22 -2.54
CA GLU A 43 -0.81 40.36 -1.93
C GLU A 43 -0.33 41.38 -2.97
N LYS A 44 0.27 40.90 -4.06
CA LYS A 44 0.75 41.79 -5.14
C LYS A 44 -0.38 42.49 -5.88
N GLN A 45 -1.51 41.82 -6.08
CA GLN A 45 -2.69 42.43 -6.68
C GLN A 45 -3.25 43.54 -5.80
N ALA A 46 -3.31 43.32 -4.48
CA ALA A 46 -3.71 44.35 -3.52
C ALA A 46 -2.73 45.54 -3.50
N ALA A 47 -1.43 45.29 -3.70
CA ALA A 47 -0.40 46.32 -3.77
C ALA A 47 -0.24 46.99 -5.15
N GLY A 48 -1.02 46.59 -6.17
CA GLY A 48 -0.90 47.13 -7.54
C GLY A 48 0.41 46.80 -8.25
N ALA A 49 1.13 45.75 -7.82
CA ALA A 49 2.43 45.36 -8.35
C ALA A 49 2.32 44.38 -9.53
N ASP A 50 3.42 44.20 -10.29
CA ASP A 50 3.45 43.25 -11.41
C ASP A 50 3.28 41.79 -10.94
N THR A 51 2.29 41.12 -11.55
CA THR A 51 1.87 39.74 -11.28
C THR A 51 2.20 38.76 -12.41
N ALA A 52 2.71 39.22 -13.55
CA ALA A 52 2.87 38.40 -14.76
C ALA A 52 3.72 37.15 -14.55
N SER A 53 4.87 37.28 -13.88
CA SER A 53 5.76 36.15 -13.57
C SER A 53 5.11 35.14 -12.63
N LEU A 54 4.39 35.60 -11.61
CA LEU A 54 3.73 34.71 -10.64
C LEU A 54 2.55 33.96 -11.27
N ILE A 55 1.84 34.58 -12.21
CA ILE A 55 0.77 33.92 -12.98
C ILE A 55 1.38 32.80 -13.84
N ALA A 56 2.53 33.05 -14.48
CA ALA A 56 3.22 32.03 -15.27
C ALA A 56 3.65 30.84 -14.39
N ASP A 57 4.24 31.11 -13.23
CA ASP A 57 4.65 30.07 -12.27
C ASP A 57 3.46 29.29 -11.70
N ALA A 58 2.35 29.98 -11.39
CA ALA A 58 1.12 29.35 -10.91
C ALA A 58 0.50 28.46 -11.99
N LYS A 59 0.46 28.91 -13.25
CA LYS A 59 0.01 28.09 -14.39
C LYS A 59 0.89 26.85 -14.57
N ALA A 60 2.21 26.99 -14.47
CA ALA A 60 3.12 25.85 -14.56
C ALA A 60 2.83 24.82 -13.46
N ALA A 61 2.67 25.26 -12.21
CA ALA A 61 2.29 24.38 -11.10
C ALA A 61 0.92 23.72 -11.31
N MET A 62 -0.07 24.47 -11.82
CA MET A 62 -1.39 23.92 -12.13
C MET A 62 -1.36 22.90 -13.28
N TYR A 63 -0.55 23.09 -14.32
CA TYR A 63 -0.39 22.08 -15.37
C TYR A 63 0.28 20.80 -14.84
N THR A 64 1.28 20.92 -13.97
CA THR A 64 1.85 19.74 -13.30
C THR A 64 0.81 18.99 -12.47
N LEU A 65 -0.03 19.71 -11.71
CA LEU A 65 -1.10 19.10 -10.92
C LEU A 65 -2.20 18.50 -11.79
N GLU A 66 -2.59 19.14 -12.90
CA GLU A 66 -3.61 18.61 -13.82
C GLU A 66 -3.28 17.21 -14.34
N ASN A 67 -1.98 16.91 -14.51
CA ASN A 67 -1.52 15.59 -14.92
C ASN A 67 -1.63 14.51 -13.82
N ILE A 68 -1.86 14.90 -12.57
CA ILE A 68 -1.88 14.02 -11.40
C ILE A 68 -3.29 13.94 -10.79
N GLU A 69 -3.98 15.08 -10.64
CA GLU A 69 -5.23 15.19 -9.87
C GLU A 69 -6.39 14.40 -10.49
N ASP A 70 -6.36 14.13 -11.80
CA ASP A 70 -7.37 13.26 -12.43
C ASP A 70 -7.30 11.79 -11.99
N TYR A 71 -6.21 11.40 -11.34
CA TYR A 71 -5.99 10.07 -10.78
C TYR A 71 -6.23 9.99 -9.27
N THR A 72 -6.78 11.05 -8.66
CA THR A 72 -7.12 11.13 -7.24
C THR A 72 -8.56 11.60 -7.06
N ALA A 73 -9.26 11.13 -6.04
CA ALA A 73 -10.66 11.54 -5.82
C ALA A 73 -10.80 12.96 -5.24
N PHE A 74 -9.81 13.42 -4.47
CA PHE A 74 -9.77 14.75 -3.85
C PHE A 74 -8.41 15.46 -4.07
N PRO A 75 -8.42 16.75 -4.47
CA PRO A 75 -9.57 17.53 -4.92
C PRO A 75 -10.23 16.94 -6.16
N SER A 76 -11.53 17.18 -6.31
CA SER A 76 -12.26 16.67 -7.46
C SER A 76 -11.88 17.42 -8.75
N LYS A 77 -12.17 16.83 -9.90
CA LYS A 77 -12.01 17.50 -11.21
C LYS A 77 -12.75 18.83 -11.29
N GLU A 78 -13.90 18.95 -10.60
CA GLU A 78 -14.69 20.18 -10.54
C GLU A 78 -14.01 21.25 -9.69
N ASP A 79 -13.45 20.86 -8.54
CA ASP A 79 -12.64 21.72 -7.68
C ASP A 79 -11.45 22.29 -8.46
N PHE A 80 -10.75 21.44 -9.21
CA PHE A 80 -9.61 21.86 -10.00
C PHE A 80 -9.99 22.82 -11.15
N ARG A 81 -11.12 22.57 -11.82
CA ARG A 81 -11.68 23.49 -12.84
C ARG A 81 -12.07 24.84 -12.24
N LEU A 82 -12.56 24.87 -11.00
CA LEU A 82 -12.85 26.11 -10.29
C LEU A 82 -11.56 26.93 -10.10
N LEU A 83 -10.44 26.31 -9.72
CA LEU A 83 -9.16 27.01 -9.59
C LEU A 83 -8.73 27.66 -10.90
N TRP A 84 -8.85 26.93 -12.02
CA TRP A 84 -8.54 27.49 -13.35
C TRP A 84 -9.44 28.67 -13.70
N ARG A 85 -10.74 28.57 -13.37
CA ARG A 85 -11.69 29.67 -13.57
C ARG A 85 -11.30 30.90 -12.76
N LEU A 86 -11.03 30.75 -11.45
CA LEU A 86 -10.63 31.86 -10.57
C LEU A 86 -9.34 32.53 -11.06
N LEU A 87 -8.35 31.74 -11.50
CA LEU A 87 -7.13 32.27 -12.09
C LEU A 87 -7.40 33.06 -13.39
N SER A 88 -8.31 32.57 -14.24
CA SER A 88 -8.69 33.25 -15.50
C SER A 88 -9.50 34.54 -15.28
N GLU A 89 -10.36 34.56 -14.27
CA GLU A 89 -11.16 35.71 -13.85
C GLU A 89 -10.33 36.74 -13.05
N LYS A 90 -9.06 36.43 -12.75
CA LYS A 90 -8.14 37.23 -11.94
C LYS A 90 -8.61 37.48 -10.51
N ASP A 91 -9.43 36.57 -9.97
CA ASP A 91 -9.85 36.59 -8.58
C ASP A 91 -8.83 35.84 -7.71
N TYR A 92 -7.68 36.47 -7.47
CA TYR A 92 -6.59 35.85 -6.75
C TYR A 92 -6.88 35.70 -5.25
N GLY A 93 -7.77 36.54 -4.70
CA GLY A 93 -8.23 36.44 -3.32
C GLY A 93 -9.00 35.14 -3.06
N LEU A 94 -10.04 34.84 -3.86
CA LEU A 94 -10.75 33.56 -3.76
C LEU A 94 -9.86 32.38 -4.14
N LEU A 95 -9.01 32.53 -5.16
CA LEU A 95 -8.08 31.47 -5.56
C LEU A 95 -7.14 31.07 -4.40
N SER A 96 -6.55 32.05 -3.71
CA SER A 96 -5.64 31.79 -2.61
C SER A 96 -6.34 31.05 -1.46
N ARG A 97 -7.56 31.44 -1.12
CA ARG A 97 -8.36 30.80 -0.06
C ARG A 97 -8.76 29.37 -0.44
N ALA A 98 -9.19 29.15 -1.68
CA ALA A 98 -9.50 27.82 -2.20
C ALA A 98 -8.27 26.88 -2.18
N VAL A 99 -7.12 27.35 -2.69
CA VAL A 99 -5.87 26.57 -2.67
C VAL A 99 -5.38 26.31 -1.25
N SER A 100 -5.48 27.29 -0.35
CA SER A 100 -5.14 27.12 1.07
C SER A 100 -5.99 26.03 1.71
N ARG A 101 -7.31 26.03 1.47
CA ARG A 101 -8.22 25.01 2.00
C ARG A 101 -7.89 23.61 1.49
N ILE A 102 -7.62 23.45 0.19
CA ILE A 102 -7.19 22.17 -0.38
C ILE A 102 -5.85 21.74 0.23
N SER A 103 -4.85 22.63 0.26
CA SER A 103 -3.52 22.31 0.76
C SER A 103 -3.51 21.94 2.25
N ARG A 104 -4.37 22.58 3.07
CA ARG A 104 -4.57 22.22 4.48
C ARG A 104 -5.22 20.84 4.59
N ALA A 105 -6.30 20.60 3.85
CA ALA A 105 -6.99 19.32 3.84
C ALA A 105 -6.11 18.14 3.42
N LEU A 106 -5.26 18.34 2.42
CA LEU A 106 -4.28 17.33 1.97
C LEU A 106 -3.21 17.08 3.04
N SER A 107 -2.80 18.10 3.79
CA SER A 107 -1.81 17.97 4.86
C SER A 107 -2.38 17.33 6.13
N SER A 108 -3.66 17.57 6.44
CA SER A 108 -4.34 17.09 7.63
C SER A 108 -5.15 15.80 7.43
N ASP A 109 -5.25 15.31 6.19
CA ASP A 109 -6.08 14.18 5.78
C ASP A 109 -7.59 14.31 6.13
N VAL A 110 -8.07 15.51 6.45
CA VAL A 110 -9.47 15.76 6.85
C VAL A 110 -10.47 15.39 5.74
N TYR A 111 -10.05 15.48 4.47
CA TYR A 111 -10.86 15.11 3.30
C TYR A 111 -11.32 13.64 3.32
N ARG A 112 -10.63 12.77 4.08
CA ARG A 112 -10.95 11.35 4.21
C ARG A 112 -12.17 11.10 5.09
N ASN A 113 -12.42 11.99 6.04
CA ASN A 113 -13.48 11.86 7.04
C ASN A 113 -14.69 12.73 6.72
N ARG A 114 -14.49 13.82 5.97
CA ARG A 114 -15.54 14.81 5.68
C ARG A 114 -15.43 15.33 4.26
N GLN A 115 -16.59 15.64 3.68
CA GLN A 115 -16.65 16.29 2.38
C GLN A 115 -16.23 17.75 2.50
N ILE A 116 -15.26 18.14 1.69
CA ILE A 116 -14.81 19.53 1.57
C ILE A 116 -15.48 20.13 0.35
N GLN A 117 -16.37 21.09 0.58
CA GLN A 117 -17.07 21.81 -0.49
C GLN A 117 -16.38 23.16 -0.73
N LEU A 118 -16.03 23.44 -1.98
CA LEU A 118 -15.36 24.68 -2.40
C LEU A 118 -16.33 25.67 -3.06
N THR A 119 -17.58 25.76 -2.59
CA THR A 119 -18.52 26.74 -3.13
C THR A 119 -18.12 28.17 -2.75
N ARG A 120 -18.35 29.16 -3.63
CA ARG A 120 -17.94 30.57 -3.42
C ARG A 120 -18.34 31.10 -2.04
N GLY A 121 -19.58 30.83 -1.59
CA GLY A 121 -20.09 31.28 -0.29
C GLY A 121 -19.46 30.62 0.94
N GLN A 122 -18.85 29.44 0.81
CA GLN A 122 -18.14 28.74 1.90
C GLN A 122 -16.63 29.02 1.90
N ILE A 123 -16.07 29.48 0.78
CA ILE A 123 -14.69 30.00 0.72
C ILE A 123 -14.62 31.37 1.42
N ASP A 124 -15.71 32.15 1.41
CA ASP A 124 -15.79 33.44 2.09
C ASP A 124 -15.95 33.36 3.62
N GLY A 125 -16.50 32.26 4.15
CA GLY A 125 -16.78 32.08 5.58
C GLY A 125 -15.59 31.63 6.44
N GLU A 126 -14.40 32.20 6.24
CA GLU A 126 -13.13 31.68 6.77
C GLU A 126 -13.00 31.60 8.29
N GLU A 127 -13.76 32.38 9.07
CA GLU A 127 -13.50 32.50 10.52
C GLU A 127 -14.14 31.38 11.35
N LYS A 128 -15.35 30.90 11.01
CA LYS A 128 -16.08 29.93 11.86
C LYS A 128 -15.67 28.47 11.63
N ASP A 129 -15.20 28.13 10.44
CA ASP A 129 -14.75 26.77 10.13
C ASP A 129 -13.31 26.51 10.64
N GLN A 130 -12.46 27.56 10.71
CA GLN A 130 -11.10 27.45 11.24
C GLN A 130 -11.07 27.17 12.75
N GLU A 131 -11.89 27.85 13.54
CA GLU A 131 -11.99 27.57 14.98
C GLU A 131 -12.52 26.16 15.27
N LYS A 132 -13.47 25.65 14.45
CA LYS A 132 -13.97 24.27 14.57
C LYS A 132 -12.94 23.23 14.14
N GLU A 133 -12.23 23.42 13.03
CA GLU A 133 -11.16 22.50 12.60
C GLU A 133 -10.03 22.43 13.63
N VAL A 134 -9.62 23.56 14.19
CA VAL A 134 -8.58 23.61 15.23
C VAL A 134 -9.10 23.02 16.55
N LEU A 135 -10.34 23.30 16.97
CA LEU A 135 -10.94 22.66 18.16
C LEU A 135 -11.05 21.14 17.98
N GLU A 136 -11.46 20.64 16.82
CA GLU A 136 -11.60 19.22 16.54
C GLU A 136 -10.24 18.51 16.49
N LEU A 137 -9.22 19.14 15.91
CA LEU A 137 -7.83 18.64 15.99
C LEU A 137 -7.30 18.56 17.43
N HIS A 138 -7.71 19.48 18.31
CA HIS A 138 -7.35 19.42 19.74
C HIS A 138 -8.21 18.40 20.52
N LEU A 139 -9.48 18.23 20.15
CA LEU A 139 -10.39 17.23 20.73
C LEU A 139 -10.11 15.80 20.24
N ASP A 140 -9.42 15.62 19.11
CA ASP A 140 -8.99 14.31 18.59
C ASP A 140 -7.89 13.64 19.44
N THR A 141 -7.40 14.31 20.49
CA THR A 141 -6.74 13.62 21.61
C THR A 141 -7.66 12.60 22.31
N THR A 142 -8.98 12.67 22.08
CA THR A 142 -9.98 11.70 22.55
C THR A 142 -10.34 10.63 21.52
N MET A 143 -9.38 10.03 20.79
CA MET A 143 -9.50 8.67 20.21
C MET A 143 -10.84 8.37 19.47
N THR A 144 -11.48 9.36 18.85
CA THR A 144 -12.69 9.14 18.05
C THR A 144 -12.27 8.37 16.81
N GLN A 145 -12.78 7.14 16.67
CA GLN A 145 -12.39 6.20 15.62
C GLN A 145 -12.68 6.79 14.23
N THR A 146 -11.69 7.43 13.61
CA THR A 146 -11.75 7.81 12.20
C THR A 146 -11.87 6.55 11.36
N ARG A 147 -12.93 6.45 10.57
CA ARG A 147 -13.16 5.29 9.69
C ARG A 147 -12.07 5.25 8.62
N PRO A 148 -11.51 4.08 8.27
CA PRO A 148 -10.52 4.00 7.21
C PRO A 148 -11.12 4.44 5.87
N TYR A 149 -10.31 5.17 5.10
CA TYR A 149 -10.68 5.72 3.79
C TYR A 149 -9.96 4.99 2.66
N PHE A 150 -10.65 4.77 1.55
CA PHE A 150 -10.05 4.29 0.31
C PHE A 150 -10.70 4.94 -0.93
N GLU A 151 -10.13 4.68 -2.11
CA GLU A 151 -10.65 5.15 -3.38
C GLU A 151 -11.01 3.95 -4.29
N LEU A 152 -12.14 4.07 -4.98
CA LEU A 152 -12.64 3.11 -5.95
C LEU A 152 -12.33 3.61 -7.36
N LEU A 153 -11.50 2.89 -8.09
CA LEU A 153 -11.23 3.18 -9.50
C LEU A 153 -12.33 2.59 -10.38
N VAL A 154 -12.92 3.38 -11.27
CA VAL A 154 -13.85 2.94 -12.30
C VAL A 154 -13.25 3.27 -13.66
N VAL A 155 -13.10 2.27 -14.51
CA VAL A 155 -12.53 2.46 -15.86
C VAL A 155 -13.65 2.41 -16.88
N ASP A 156 -13.98 3.56 -17.45
CA ASP A 156 -15.03 3.73 -18.46
C ASP A 156 -14.87 5.09 -19.18
N ASP A 157 -15.14 5.17 -20.49
CA ASP A 157 -15.07 6.42 -21.27
C ASP A 157 -16.39 7.18 -21.17
N LEU A 158 -16.58 7.88 -20.06
CA LEU A 158 -17.81 8.59 -19.71
C LEU A 158 -17.69 10.11 -19.88
N SER A 159 -18.83 10.75 -20.12
CA SER A 159 -18.93 12.21 -20.01
C SER A 159 -18.82 12.68 -18.56
N THR A 160 -18.47 13.95 -18.34
CA THR A 160 -18.40 14.56 -17.00
C THR A 160 -19.72 14.39 -16.22
N GLN A 161 -20.87 14.46 -16.90
CA GLN A 161 -22.18 14.32 -16.27
C GLN A 161 -22.42 12.87 -15.82
N GLU A 162 -22.09 11.89 -16.66
CA GLU A 162 -22.21 10.47 -16.32
C GLU A 162 -21.26 10.08 -15.17
N GLU A 163 -20.03 10.62 -15.16
CA GLU A 163 -19.09 10.45 -14.05
C GLU A 163 -19.68 10.96 -12.73
N ALA A 164 -20.26 12.17 -12.74
CA ALA A 164 -20.92 12.74 -11.56
C ALA A 164 -22.11 11.86 -11.10
N VAL A 165 -22.89 11.30 -12.03
CA VAL A 165 -23.97 10.37 -11.72
C VAL A 165 -23.45 9.11 -11.04
N ILE A 166 -22.40 8.46 -11.56
CA ILE A 166 -21.81 7.26 -10.93
C ILE A 166 -21.31 7.57 -9.52
N ARG A 167 -20.57 8.66 -9.36
CA ARG A 167 -20.06 9.10 -8.06
C ARG A 167 -21.19 9.36 -7.07
N SER A 168 -22.24 10.07 -7.50
CA SER A 168 -23.42 10.32 -6.66
C SER A 168 -24.18 9.03 -6.30
N SER A 169 -24.24 8.07 -7.22
CA SER A 169 -24.95 6.79 -7.03
C SER A 169 -24.26 5.93 -5.98
N PHE A 170 -22.92 5.78 -6.06
CA PHE A 170 -22.15 5.09 -5.02
C PHE A 170 -22.18 5.81 -3.67
N ARG A 171 -22.26 7.15 -3.68
CA ARG A 171 -22.41 7.92 -2.44
C ARG A 171 -23.79 7.74 -1.81
N SER A 172 -24.85 7.67 -2.60
CA SER A 172 -26.23 7.52 -2.07
C SER A 172 -26.48 6.18 -1.37
N VAL A 173 -25.68 5.16 -1.67
CA VAL A 173 -25.80 3.84 -1.06
C VAL A 173 -24.88 3.64 0.15
N GLN A 174 -23.91 4.54 0.37
CA GLN A 174 -23.05 4.53 1.55
C GLN A 174 -23.83 4.96 2.79
N ARG A 175 -23.61 4.26 3.90
CA ARG A 175 -24.34 4.46 5.15
C ARG A 175 -23.42 4.93 6.28
N PRO A 176 -23.95 5.65 7.28
CA PRO A 176 -23.17 6.04 8.46
C PRO A 176 -22.60 4.83 9.22
N GLU A 177 -23.28 3.68 9.20
CA GLU A 177 -22.84 2.43 9.83
C GLU A 177 -21.77 1.66 9.06
N ASP A 178 -21.44 2.07 7.82
CA ASP A 178 -20.38 1.40 7.05
C ASP A 178 -19.03 1.58 7.74
N GLU A 179 -18.26 0.47 7.79
CA GLU A 179 -16.94 0.42 8.42
C GLU A 179 -15.90 1.29 7.70
N PHE A 180 -16.10 1.58 6.43
CA PHE A 180 -15.17 2.27 5.55
C PHE A 180 -15.84 3.45 4.84
N ILE A 181 -15.06 4.48 4.55
CA ILE A 181 -15.45 5.60 3.70
C ILE A 181 -14.72 5.46 2.37
N TYR A 182 -15.38 5.71 1.25
CA TYR A 182 -14.67 5.78 -0.02
C TYR A 182 -15.26 6.78 -1.00
N ASP A 183 -14.41 7.23 -1.91
CA ASP A 183 -14.81 8.04 -3.05
C ASP A 183 -14.43 7.37 -4.37
N VAL A 184 -14.99 7.87 -5.47
CA VAL A 184 -14.90 7.24 -6.78
C VAL A 184 -14.04 8.09 -7.72
N ILE A 185 -13.10 7.44 -8.39
CA ILE A 185 -12.29 8.00 -9.48
C ILE A 185 -12.72 7.34 -10.78
N VAL A 186 -13.00 8.14 -11.81
CA VAL A 186 -13.31 7.60 -13.14
C VAL A 186 -12.21 7.97 -14.13
N VAL A 187 -11.67 6.97 -14.82
CA VAL A 187 -10.64 7.14 -15.85
C VAL A 187 -11.10 6.56 -17.20
N PRO A 188 -10.82 7.23 -18.33
CA PRO A 188 -11.44 6.92 -19.62
C PRO A 188 -10.65 5.93 -20.48
N SER A 189 -9.48 5.46 -20.05
CA SER A 189 -8.64 4.60 -20.89
C SER A 189 -7.82 3.58 -20.11
N PHE A 190 -7.34 2.56 -20.82
CA PHE A 190 -6.41 1.55 -20.31
C PHE A 190 -5.16 2.20 -19.71
N GLN A 191 -4.51 3.09 -20.46
CA GLN A 191 -3.28 3.74 -20.01
C GLN A 191 -3.53 4.66 -18.79
N ASP A 192 -4.67 5.34 -18.75
CA ASP A 192 -5.06 6.16 -17.60
C ASP A 192 -5.32 5.30 -16.34
N ALA A 193 -5.89 4.11 -16.50
CA ALA A 193 -6.09 3.17 -15.40
C ALA A 193 -4.76 2.67 -14.82
N ILE A 194 -3.81 2.30 -15.68
CA ILE A 194 -2.46 1.91 -15.23
C ILE A 194 -1.77 3.07 -14.51
N ALA A 195 -1.83 4.28 -15.08
CA ALA A 195 -1.28 5.47 -14.43
C ALA A 195 -1.90 5.68 -13.03
N ALA A 196 -3.23 5.60 -12.92
CA ALA A 196 -3.93 5.75 -11.64
C ALA A 196 -3.48 4.73 -10.59
N VAL A 197 -3.45 3.45 -10.96
CA VAL A 197 -3.05 2.33 -10.07
C VAL A 197 -1.61 2.49 -9.54
N LEU A 198 -0.71 3.04 -10.36
CA LEU A 198 0.68 3.25 -10.00
C LEU A 198 0.91 4.46 -9.09
N VAL A 199 0.15 5.54 -9.29
CA VAL A 199 0.38 6.80 -8.56
C VAL A 199 -0.45 6.97 -7.31
N ASN A 200 -1.62 6.33 -7.26
CA ASN A 200 -2.57 6.51 -6.19
C ASN A 200 -2.65 5.26 -5.29
N PRO A 201 -1.95 5.27 -4.14
CA PRO A 201 -2.00 4.15 -3.20
C PRO A 201 -3.35 4.04 -2.47
N ASN A 202 -4.18 5.09 -2.47
CA ASN A 202 -5.51 5.06 -1.86
C ASN A 202 -6.48 4.20 -2.66
N ILE A 203 -6.21 3.92 -3.94
CA ILE A 203 -7.00 2.96 -4.71
C ILE A 203 -6.87 1.59 -4.07
N GLN A 204 -8.00 1.01 -3.67
CA GLN A 204 -8.08 -0.29 -3.01
C GLN A 204 -9.04 -1.27 -3.69
N ALA A 205 -9.82 -0.79 -4.67
CA ALA A 205 -10.69 -1.62 -5.50
C ALA A 205 -10.83 -0.98 -6.89
N CYS A 206 -11.03 -1.82 -7.91
CA CYS A 206 -11.23 -1.39 -9.29
C CYS A 206 -12.46 -2.04 -9.92
N ILE A 207 -13.25 -1.25 -10.64
CA ILE A 207 -14.36 -1.70 -11.48
C ILE A 207 -13.99 -1.44 -12.94
N LEU A 208 -13.87 -2.50 -13.73
CA LEU A 208 -13.57 -2.43 -15.15
C LEU A 208 -14.87 -2.61 -15.94
N ARG A 209 -15.17 -1.68 -16.86
CA ARG A 209 -16.33 -1.73 -17.76
C ARG A 209 -15.85 -1.94 -19.20
N SER A 210 -16.68 -2.48 -20.09
CA SER A 210 -16.26 -2.77 -21.48
C SER A 210 -16.22 -1.55 -22.42
N GLY A 211 -16.39 -0.32 -21.92
CA GLY A 211 -16.62 0.89 -22.73
C GLY A 211 -15.39 1.78 -22.98
N PHE A 212 -14.22 1.44 -22.46
CA PHE A 212 -13.05 2.34 -22.51
C PHE A 212 -12.09 2.05 -23.68
N ARG A 213 -11.32 3.07 -24.05
CA ARG A 213 -10.30 3.00 -25.12
C ARG A 213 -8.93 2.57 -24.58
N TYR A 214 -8.06 2.08 -25.44
CA TYR A 214 -6.69 1.75 -25.05
C TYR A 214 -5.84 3.00 -24.75
N LYS A 215 -5.70 3.90 -25.74
CA LYS A 215 -4.83 5.09 -25.63
C LYS A 215 -5.48 6.20 -24.81
N SER A 216 -4.69 6.82 -23.93
CA SER A 216 -5.09 8.08 -23.29
C SER A 216 -5.17 9.19 -24.34
N LYS A 217 -6.04 10.17 -24.10
CA LYS A 217 -6.08 11.41 -24.90
C LYS A 217 -4.95 12.38 -24.50
N ARG A 218 -4.19 12.03 -23.47
CA ARG A 218 -3.16 12.87 -22.86
C ARG A 218 -1.77 12.38 -23.23
N GLU A 219 -0.82 13.31 -23.22
CA GLU A 219 0.59 12.95 -23.28
C GLU A 219 1.03 12.45 -21.90
N LEU A 220 1.12 11.13 -21.77
CA LEU A 220 1.54 10.45 -20.55
C LEU A 220 3.06 10.43 -20.41
N GLY A 221 3.75 11.52 -20.76
CA GLY A 221 5.22 11.61 -20.73
C GLY A 221 5.80 11.28 -19.35
N LEU A 222 5.10 11.69 -18.28
CA LEU A 222 5.46 11.38 -16.89
C LEU A 222 5.39 9.87 -16.57
N PHE A 223 4.55 9.11 -17.30
CA PHE A 223 4.26 7.70 -17.05
C PHE A 223 4.91 6.76 -18.07
N GLN A 224 5.64 7.31 -19.06
CA GLN A 224 6.17 6.55 -20.18
C GLN A 224 7.13 5.41 -19.75
N ARG A 225 7.92 5.63 -18.68
CA ARG A 225 8.79 4.58 -18.09
C ARG A 225 8.02 3.41 -17.49
N TYR A 226 6.86 3.67 -16.92
CA TYR A 226 6.02 2.63 -16.34
C TYR A 226 5.26 1.86 -17.42
N LEU A 227 4.81 2.58 -18.46
CA LEU A 227 4.07 1.99 -19.58
C LEU A 227 4.97 1.23 -20.56
N SER A 228 6.26 1.57 -20.67
CA SER A 228 7.18 0.89 -21.60
C SER A 228 7.38 -0.60 -21.27
N ASN A 229 7.27 -0.98 -20.00
CA ASN A 229 7.39 -2.38 -19.57
C ASN A 229 6.14 -3.22 -19.87
N ILE A 230 5.02 -2.58 -20.22
CA ILE A 230 3.72 -3.22 -20.48
C ILE A 230 3.47 -3.34 -22.00
N GLY A 231 4.33 -2.74 -22.84
CA GLY A 231 4.15 -2.58 -24.29
C GLY A 231 4.22 -3.85 -25.14
N SER A 232 4.23 -5.06 -24.55
CA SER A 232 4.25 -6.34 -25.26
C SER A 232 2.86 -6.91 -25.55
N VAL A 233 1.78 -6.25 -25.14
CA VAL A 233 0.42 -6.69 -25.46
C VAL A 233 0.03 -6.16 -26.84
N ASP A 234 -0.26 -7.06 -27.78
CA ASP A 234 -0.73 -6.71 -29.12
C ASP A 234 -2.20 -6.26 -29.06
N VAL A 235 -2.43 -4.95 -28.94
CA VAL A 235 -3.77 -4.38 -28.65
C VAL A 235 -4.48 -3.84 -29.89
N GLU A 236 -3.87 -3.94 -31.08
CA GLU A 236 -4.46 -3.32 -32.29
C GLU A 236 -5.70 -4.06 -32.83
N ASN A 237 -5.95 -5.31 -32.40
CA ASN A 237 -7.10 -6.12 -32.84
C ASN A 237 -8.00 -6.65 -31.70
N VAL A 238 -7.91 -6.05 -30.51
CA VAL A 238 -8.58 -6.56 -29.30
C VAL A 238 -9.96 -5.92 -29.13
N THR A 239 -11.00 -6.71 -28.84
CA THR A 239 -12.33 -6.17 -28.55
C THR A 239 -12.33 -5.36 -27.24
N SER A 240 -13.26 -4.42 -27.07
CA SER A 240 -13.31 -3.60 -25.84
C SER A 240 -13.60 -4.45 -24.59
N THR A 241 -14.24 -5.60 -24.77
CA THR A 241 -14.43 -6.62 -23.74
C THR A 241 -13.11 -7.28 -23.35
N ASP A 242 -12.36 -7.80 -24.33
CA ASP A 242 -11.07 -8.45 -24.08
C ASP A 242 -10.08 -7.47 -23.44
N LEU A 243 -10.17 -6.19 -23.78
CA LEU A 243 -9.37 -5.13 -23.20
C LEU A 243 -9.56 -5.00 -21.67
N SER A 244 -10.80 -5.17 -21.19
CA SER A 244 -11.09 -5.13 -19.74
C SER A 244 -10.48 -6.31 -18.99
N VAL A 245 -10.47 -7.50 -19.60
CA VAL A 245 -9.84 -8.71 -19.02
C VAL A 245 -8.33 -8.56 -18.97
N ILE A 246 -7.71 -8.10 -20.07
CA ILE A 246 -6.28 -7.82 -20.15
C ILE A 246 -5.88 -6.77 -19.10
N LEU A 247 -6.65 -5.68 -18.98
CA LEU A 247 -6.39 -4.65 -17.97
C LEU A 247 -6.43 -5.23 -16.56
N GLY A 248 -7.40 -6.12 -16.29
CA GLY A 248 -7.49 -6.81 -15.01
C GLY A 248 -6.22 -7.60 -14.67
N ARG A 249 -5.68 -8.36 -15.64
CA ARG A 249 -4.43 -9.11 -15.47
C ARG A 249 -3.24 -8.20 -15.20
N VAL A 250 -3.08 -7.14 -16.00
CA VAL A 250 -1.97 -6.19 -15.82
C VAL A 250 -2.07 -5.49 -14.46
N ILE A 251 -3.27 -5.09 -14.02
CA ILE A 251 -3.45 -4.51 -12.68
C ILE A 251 -3.10 -5.54 -11.59
N ALA A 252 -3.51 -6.80 -11.75
CA ALA A 252 -3.18 -7.86 -10.78
C ALA A 252 -1.68 -8.15 -10.71
N GLU A 253 -0.94 -8.02 -11.81
CA GLU A 253 0.53 -8.12 -11.81
C GLU A 253 1.20 -6.93 -11.11
N LEU A 254 0.69 -5.71 -11.34
CA LEU A 254 1.27 -4.49 -10.76
C LEU A 254 0.92 -4.30 -9.28
N ARG A 255 -0.31 -4.62 -8.89
CA ARG A 255 -0.89 -4.43 -7.56
C ARG A 255 -1.80 -5.62 -7.22
N PRO A 256 -1.24 -6.80 -6.91
CA PRO A 256 -1.99 -8.03 -6.66
C PRO A 256 -2.95 -7.94 -5.46
N GLU A 257 -2.79 -6.95 -4.59
CA GLU A 257 -3.65 -6.73 -3.45
C GLU A 257 -4.98 -6.01 -3.76
N LEU A 258 -5.15 -5.45 -4.97
CA LEU A 258 -6.37 -4.74 -5.35
C LEU A 258 -7.51 -5.70 -5.67
N ASP A 259 -8.69 -5.43 -5.12
CA ASP A 259 -9.89 -6.17 -5.47
C ASP A 259 -10.43 -5.71 -6.83
N LEU A 260 -10.42 -6.61 -7.82
CA LEU A 260 -10.88 -6.32 -9.18
C LEU A 260 -12.30 -6.85 -9.42
N TYR A 261 -13.13 -6.01 -10.02
CA TYR A 261 -14.50 -6.31 -10.38
C TYR A 261 -14.75 -5.98 -11.86
N LEU A 262 -15.44 -6.85 -12.57
CA LEU A 262 -15.79 -6.66 -13.99
C LEU A 262 -17.28 -6.38 -14.13
N ILE A 263 -17.66 -5.42 -14.98
CA ILE A 263 -19.06 -5.21 -15.39
C ILE A 263 -19.19 -5.54 -16.88
N THR A 264 -20.07 -6.49 -17.19
CA THR A 264 -20.29 -6.99 -18.56
C THR A 264 -21.77 -7.01 -18.94
N ASN A 265 -22.04 -6.91 -20.24
CA ASN A 265 -23.36 -7.12 -20.85
C ASN A 265 -23.53 -8.53 -21.44
N MET A 266 -22.45 -9.31 -21.53
CA MET A 266 -22.44 -10.67 -22.09
C MET A 266 -22.62 -11.72 -20.98
N ALA A 267 -23.16 -12.88 -21.36
CA ALA A 267 -23.39 -14.01 -20.47
C ALA A 267 -22.09 -14.45 -19.78
N VAL A 268 -22.12 -14.64 -18.46
CA VAL A 268 -20.94 -14.91 -17.62
C VAL A 268 -20.25 -16.23 -18.04
N GLU A 269 -21.00 -17.16 -18.64
CA GLU A 269 -20.53 -18.44 -19.15
C GLU A 269 -19.49 -18.29 -20.26
N THR A 270 -19.55 -17.21 -21.05
CA THR A 270 -18.56 -16.92 -22.09
C THR A 270 -17.21 -16.50 -21.49
N TYR A 271 -17.22 -15.92 -20.27
CA TYR A 271 -16.01 -15.53 -19.55
C TYR A 271 -15.47 -16.62 -18.64
N ALA A 272 -16.31 -17.54 -18.13
CA ALA A 272 -15.86 -18.63 -17.27
C ALA A 272 -14.85 -19.56 -17.96
N ALA A 273 -14.80 -19.57 -19.29
CA ALA A 273 -13.84 -20.31 -20.10
C ALA A 273 -12.50 -19.57 -20.30
N GLN A 274 -12.47 -18.25 -20.11
CA GLN A 274 -11.23 -17.46 -20.13
C GLN A 274 -10.75 -17.31 -18.69
N ASP A 275 -9.50 -17.70 -18.46
CA ASP A 275 -8.83 -17.70 -17.15
C ASP A 275 -9.11 -16.41 -16.35
N ASN A 276 -9.99 -16.55 -15.35
CA ASN A 276 -10.72 -15.49 -14.66
C ASN A 276 -10.18 -15.24 -13.24
N GLU A 277 -9.01 -15.79 -12.92
CA GLU A 277 -8.42 -15.74 -11.58
C GLU A 277 -8.19 -14.31 -11.07
N SER A 278 -8.06 -13.34 -11.98
CA SER A 278 -7.82 -11.92 -11.62
C SER A 278 -9.05 -11.21 -11.05
N PHE A 279 -10.27 -11.65 -11.35
CA PHE A 279 -11.49 -10.94 -10.93
C PHE A 279 -12.16 -11.61 -9.73
N ARG A 280 -12.47 -10.81 -8.71
CA ARG A 280 -13.15 -11.29 -7.50
C ARG A 280 -14.64 -11.56 -7.75
N ARG A 281 -15.28 -10.76 -8.60
CA ARG A 281 -16.68 -10.93 -9.02
C ARG A 281 -16.93 -10.21 -10.34
N ILE A 282 -17.82 -10.81 -11.14
CA ILE A 282 -18.36 -10.24 -12.37
C ILE A 282 -19.80 -9.80 -12.08
N PHE A 283 -20.14 -8.58 -12.46
CA PHE A 283 -21.47 -8.00 -12.37
C PHE A 283 -22.10 -7.84 -13.74
N TYR A 284 -23.42 -7.91 -13.79
CA TYR A 284 -24.18 -7.47 -14.95
C TYR A 284 -24.37 -5.95 -14.90
N ARG A 285 -24.64 -5.35 -16.06
CA ARG A 285 -24.84 -3.89 -16.16
C ARG A 285 -26.07 -3.42 -15.40
N GLU A 286 -27.09 -4.27 -15.33
CA GLU A 286 -28.36 -4.07 -14.62
C GLU A 286 -28.22 -4.22 -13.10
N THR A 287 -27.10 -4.80 -12.62
CA THR A 287 -26.85 -4.91 -11.19
C THR A 287 -26.88 -3.54 -10.53
N ASP A 288 -27.62 -3.43 -9.43
CA ASP A 288 -27.79 -2.16 -8.74
C ASP A 288 -26.49 -1.71 -8.01
N TYR A 289 -26.47 -0.45 -7.59
CA TYR A 289 -25.33 0.10 -6.87
C TYR A 289 -25.21 -0.46 -5.44
N VAL A 290 -26.32 -0.94 -4.86
CA VAL A 290 -26.32 -1.52 -3.50
C VAL A 290 -25.52 -2.81 -3.47
N GLU A 291 -25.80 -3.74 -4.39
CA GLU A 291 -25.07 -5.00 -4.50
C GLU A 291 -23.59 -4.75 -4.81
N ARG A 292 -23.29 -3.83 -5.72
CA ARG A 292 -21.91 -3.45 -6.05
C ARG A 292 -21.18 -2.92 -4.83
N HIS A 293 -21.77 -1.95 -4.12
CA HIS A 293 -21.23 -1.38 -2.89
C HIS A 293 -20.96 -2.45 -1.82
N LEU A 294 -21.93 -3.31 -1.53
CA LEU A 294 -21.78 -4.36 -0.51
C LEU A 294 -20.66 -5.34 -0.85
N ASN A 295 -20.47 -5.67 -2.13
CA ASN A 295 -19.38 -6.54 -2.58
C ASN A 295 -18.00 -5.87 -2.48
N ILE A 296 -17.91 -4.56 -2.74
CA ILE A 296 -16.68 -3.78 -2.57
C ILE A 296 -16.29 -3.71 -1.11
N VAL A 297 -17.23 -3.31 -0.23
CA VAL A 297 -17.00 -3.23 1.22
C VAL A 297 -16.60 -4.60 1.79
N ARG A 298 -17.29 -5.68 1.38
CA ARG A 298 -16.90 -7.06 1.74
C ARG A 298 -15.51 -7.43 1.21
N GLY A 299 -15.15 -6.89 0.05
CA GLY A 299 -13.81 -6.96 -0.55
C GLY A 299 -12.74 -6.50 0.40
N ILE A 300 -12.83 -5.21 0.74
CA ILE A 300 -11.95 -4.47 1.63
C ILE A 300 -11.92 -5.09 3.02
N ASN A 301 -13.08 -5.40 3.62
CA ASN A 301 -13.15 -5.93 4.98
C ASN A 301 -12.37 -7.26 5.12
N ARG A 302 -12.40 -8.13 4.11
CA ARG A 302 -11.61 -9.38 4.12
C ARG A 302 -10.10 -9.12 4.19
N ARG A 303 -9.62 -8.05 3.57
CA ARG A 303 -8.19 -7.65 3.60
C ARG A 303 -7.84 -6.87 4.86
N PHE A 304 -8.80 -6.12 5.41
CA PHE A 304 -8.67 -5.37 6.66
C PHE A 304 -8.78 -6.26 7.91
N GLU A 305 -9.30 -7.48 7.77
CA GLU A 305 -9.50 -8.41 8.88
C GLU A 305 -8.19 -8.69 9.62
N THR A 306 -8.20 -8.47 10.93
CA THR A 306 -7.09 -8.79 11.85
C THR A 306 -7.56 -9.77 12.92
N PRO A 307 -7.67 -11.08 12.63
CA PRO A 307 -8.38 -12.04 13.48
C PRO A 307 -7.93 -12.04 14.94
N PHE A 308 -6.61 -12.09 15.16
CA PHE A 308 -6.05 -12.11 16.51
C PHE A 308 -6.24 -10.78 17.24
N PHE A 309 -5.96 -9.65 16.59
CA PHE A 309 -6.10 -8.33 17.21
C PHE A 309 -7.57 -7.97 17.49
N SER A 310 -8.49 -8.30 16.58
CA SER A 310 -9.93 -8.14 16.80
C SER A 310 -10.44 -9.00 17.95
N ALA A 311 -9.97 -10.26 18.05
CA ALA A 311 -10.28 -11.12 19.19
C ALA A 311 -9.73 -10.53 20.50
N LEU A 312 -8.50 -10.01 20.50
CA LEU A 312 -7.86 -9.37 21.65
C LEU A 312 -8.63 -8.12 22.11
N LYS A 313 -9.05 -7.25 21.18
CA LYS A 313 -9.90 -6.08 21.47
C LYS A 313 -11.25 -6.48 22.06
N LYS A 314 -11.86 -7.54 21.54
CA LYS A 314 -13.13 -8.06 22.08
C LYS A 314 -12.94 -8.60 23.49
N TYR A 315 -11.89 -9.38 23.70
CA TYR A 315 -11.52 -9.94 25.01
C TYR A 315 -11.24 -8.83 26.04
N SER A 316 -10.46 -7.81 25.68
CA SER A 316 -10.11 -6.72 26.59
C SER A 316 -11.30 -5.89 27.08
N ARG A 317 -12.44 -5.94 26.37
CA ARG A 317 -13.70 -5.29 26.75
C ARG A 317 -14.62 -6.17 27.58
N GLN A 318 -14.37 -7.47 27.69
CA GLN A 318 -15.22 -8.38 28.45
C GLN A 318 -15.04 -8.17 29.97
N PRO A 319 -16.13 -8.10 30.75
CA PRO A 319 -16.07 -8.03 32.21
C PRO A 319 -15.74 -9.43 32.77
N MET A 320 -14.45 -9.69 32.98
CA MET A 320 -13.96 -10.99 33.46
C MET A 320 -13.30 -10.82 34.82
N GLY A 321 -13.64 -11.71 35.76
CA GLY A 321 -12.92 -11.86 37.01
C GLY A 321 -11.53 -12.45 36.76
N VAL A 322 -10.49 -11.81 37.30
CA VAL A 322 -9.12 -12.23 37.11
C VAL A 322 -8.71 -13.17 38.26
N PHE A 323 -8.67 -14.46 37.97
CA PHE A 323 -8.12 -15.50 38.87
C PHE A 323 -6.90 -16.21 38.27
N HIS A 324 -6.33 -15.63 37.20
CA HIS A 324 -5.17 -16.16 36.50
C HIS A 324 -3.84 -15.68 37.11
N ALA A 325 -2.75 -16.36 36.77
CA ALA A 325 -1.41 -16.12 37.33
C ALA A 325 -0.74 -14.79 36.93
N MET A 326 -1.32 -14.00 36.03
CA MET A 326 -0.69 -12.77 35.56
C MET A 326 -0.71 -11.64 36.61
N PRO A 327 0.44 -11.01 36.90
CA PRO A 327 0.61 -10.13 38.06
C PRO A 327 -0.02 -8.74 37.90
N ILE A 328 -0.18 -8.24 36.68
CA ILE A 328 -0.76 -6.91 36.44
C ILE A 328 -2.29 -6.95 36.58
N SER A 329 -2.89 -8.11 36.29
CA SER A 329 -4.31 -8.39 36.52
C SER A 329 -5.22 -7.33 35.92
N ARG A 330 -5.01 -7.04 34.63
CA ARG A 330 -5.76 -6.00 33.88
C ARG A 330 -5.65 -4.62 34.53
N ALA A 331 -4.43 -4.17 34.73
CA ALA A 331 -4.02 -2.91 35.37
C ALA A 331 -4.34 -2.75 36.86
N LYS A 332 -5.06 -3.69 37.50
CA LYS A 332 -5.51 -3.54 38.88
C LYS A 332 -4.35 -3.32 39.86
N SER A 333 -3.26 -4.09 39.68
CA SER A 333 -2.06 -3.95 40.53
C SER A 333 -1.36 -2.60 40.37
N LEU A 334 -1.42 -2.01 39.16
CA LEU A 334 -0.84 -0.69 38.88
C LEU A 334 -1.72 0.43 39.45
N MET A 335 -3.04 0.33 39.25
CA MET A 335 -4.01 1.33 39.73
C MET A 335 -4.04 1.46 41.25
N CYS A 336 -3.83 0.35 41.96
CA CYS A 336 -3.78 0.30 43.42
C CYS A 336 -2.40 0.62 44.00
N SER A 337 -1.36 0.74 43.16
CA SER A 337 -0.01 1.07 43.62
C SER A 337 0.18 2.58 43.73
N HIS A 338 0.78 3.01 44.84
CA HIS A 338 1.13 4.42 45.06
C HIS A 338 2.46 4.81 44.38
N TRP A 339 3.21 3.84 43.86
CA TRP A 339 4.58 4.05 43.38
C TRP A 339 4.73 3.99 41.85
N ILE A 340 3.81 3.33 41.15
CA ILE A 340 3.98 2.99 39.72
C ILE A 340 2.74 3.34 38.87
N ARG A 341 1.88 4.22 39.41
CA ARG A 341 0.68 4.68 38.69
C ARG A 341 1.05 5.47 37.43
N ASP A 342 2.17 6.18 37.46
CA ASP A 342 2.77 6.88 36.31
C ASP A 342 3.03 5.94 35.12
N MET A 343 3.31 4.65 35.34
CA MET A 343 3.41 3.65 34.27
C MET A 343 2.09 3.47 33.50
N LEU A 344 0.95 3.54 34.19
CA LEU A 344 -0.37 3.46 33.56
C LEU A 344 -0.64 4.70 32.70
N GLU A 345 -0.23 5.87 33.18
CA GLU A 345 -0.36 7.14 32.46
C GLU A 345 0.54 7.17 31.22
N PHE A 346 1.77 6.65 31.34
CA PHE A 346 2.73 6.60 30.25
C PHE A 346 2.34 5.63 29.14
N TYR A 347 2.02 4.37 29.46
CA TYR A 347 1.71 3.33 28.46
C TYR A 347 0.24 3.32 28.03
N GLY A 348 -0.65 3.85 28.86
CA GLY A 348 -2.09 3.80 28.67
C GLY A 348 -2.72 2.47 29.09
N LEU A 349 -4.00 2.55 29.44
CA LEU A 349 -4.77 1.43 30.02
C LEU A 349 -4.91 0.22 29.07
N ASN A 350 -5.01 0.46 27.76
CA ASN A 350 -5.34 -0.58 26.79
C ASN A 350 -4.29 -1.70 26.70
N ILE A 351 -3.00 -1.38 26.89
CA ILE A 351 -1.93 -2.39 26.89
C ILE A 351 -2.13 -3.38 28.03
N PHE A 352 -2.44 -2.88 29.22
CA PHE A 352 -2.67 -3.72 30.40
C PHE A 352 -4.00 -4.46 30.35
N MET A 353 -5.04 -3.87 29.74
CA MET A 353 -6.33 -4.54 29.53
C MET A 353 -6.26 -5.67 28.50
N ALA A 354 -5.25 -5.64 27.63
CA ALA A 354 -4.95 -6.69 26.67
C ALA A 354 -4.08 -7.83 27.26
N GLU A 355 -3.62 -7.71 28.50
CA GLU A 355 -2.92 -8.79 29.19
C GLU A 355 -3.83 -10.03 29.30
N THR A 356 -3.33 -11.17 28.83
CA THR A 356 -4.08 -12.42 28.79
C THR A 356 -3.14 -13.63 28.77
N SER A 357 -3.69 -14.80 29.07
CA SER A 357 -2.98 -16.09 29.05
C SER A 357 -3.82 -17.13 28.31
N ALA A 358 -3.17 -18.19 27.81
CA ALA A 358 -3.87 -19.32 27.21
C ALA A 358 -4.85 -20.02 28.18
N THR A 359 -4.69 -19.83 29.49
CA THR A 359 -5.55 -20.40 30.53
C THR A 359 -6.84 -19.60 30.77
N SER A 360 -6.90 -18.34 30.33
CA SER A 360 -8.04 -17.46 30.59
C SER A 360 -9.26 -17.74 29.70
N GLY A 361 -9.10 -18.62 28.70
CA GLY A 361 -10.15 -18.97 27.74
C GLY A 361 -10.48 -17.81 26.79
N GLY A 362 -11.08 -18.12 25.63
CA GLY A 362 -11.52 -17.12 24.67
C GLY A 362 -10.43 -16.54 23.75
N LEU A 363 -9.15 -16.80 24.03
CA LEU A 363 -8.01 -16.55 23.13
C LEU A 363 -7.23 -17.85 22.87
N ASP A 364 -6.58 -17.89 21.71
CA ASP A 364 -5.85 -19.06 21.19
C ASP A 364 -4.52 -19.29 21.93
N SER A 365 -3.94 -20.50 21.81
CA SER A 365 -2.59 -20.79 22.34
C SER A 365 -1.54 -20.56 21.25
N LEU A 366 -0.48 -19.80 21.55
CA LEU A 366 0.62 -19.61 20.59
C LEU A 366 1.36 -20.93 20.28
N LEU A 367 1.45 -21.83 21.26
CA LEU A 367 2.14 -23.12 21.12
C LEU A 367 1.29 -24.18 20.40
N GLN A 368 -0.04 -24.02 20.43
CA GLN A 368 -0.98 -24.91 19.75
C GLN A 368 -2.14 -24.08 19.18
N PRO A 369 -1.91 -23.34 18.08
CA PRO A 369 -2.90 -22.43 17.54
C PRO A 369 -4.03 -23.20 16.84
N THR A 370 -5.27 -22.95 17.24
CA THR A 370 -6.49 -23.59 16.71
C THR A 370 -7.61 -22.59 16.35
N GLY A 371 -7.49 -21.34 16.75
CA GLY A 371 -8.50 -20.30 16.62
C GLY A 371 -7.95 -19.01 15.97
N PRO A 372 -8.13 -17.83 16.59
CA PRO A 372 -7.69 -16.55 16.00
C PRO A 372 -6.21 -16.46 15.62
N LEU A 373 -5.30 -17.11 16.37
CA LEU A 373 -3.87 -17.13 16.00
C LEU A 373 -3.65 -18.01 14.78
N LYS A 374 -4.30 -19.17 14.71
CA LYS A 374 -4.23 -20.05 13.52
C LYS A 374 -4.70 -19.33 12.27
N LYS A 375 -5.87 -18.66 12.35
CA LYS A 375 -6.39 -17.85 11.23
C LYS A 375 -5.42 -16.73 10.86
N ALA A 376 -4.83 -16.03 11.83
CA ALA A 376 -3.84 -15.00 11.55
C ALA A 376 -2.56 -15.55 10.89
N GLN A 377 -2.09 -16.73 11.30
CA GLN A 377 -0.97 -17.43 10.66
C GLN A 377 -1.28 -17.83 9.21
N GLU A 378 -2.49 -18.31 8.93
CA GLU A 378 -2.94 -18.63 7.56
C GLU A 378 -3.03 -17.38 6.68
N LEU A 379 -3.57 -16.28 7.20
CA LEU A 379 -3.58 -14.99 6.50
C LEU A 379 -2.16 -14.51 6.20
N ALA A 380 -1.25 -14.61 7.17
CA ALA A 380 0.16 -14.26 7.00
C ALA A 380 0.86 -15.17 5.98
N ALA A 381 0.58 -16.49 5.99
CA ALA A 381 1.11 -17.43 5.01
C ALA A 381 0.74 -17.02 3.59
N ARG A 382 -0.53 -16.67 3.35
CA ARG A 382 -0.97 -16.14 2.05
C ARG A 382 -0.27 -14.83 1.69
N ALA A 383 -0.16 -13.90 2.63
CA ALA A 383 0.45 -12.58 2.37
C ALA A 383 1.94 -12.67 2.02
N PHE A 384 2.68 -13.58 2.65
CA PHE A 384 4.11 -13.79 2.41
C PHE A 384 4.41 -14.83 1.31
N GLY A 385 3.39 -15.41 0.67
CA GLY A 385 3.58 -16.48 -0.33
C GLY A 385 4.15 -17.78 0.26
N ALA A 386 3.97 -18.02 1.56
CA ALA A 386 4.48 -19.18 2.26
C ALA A 386 3.43 -20.30 2.36
N ARG A 387 3.87 -21.56 2.41
CA ARG A 387 2.99 -22.70 2.69
C ARG A 387 2.44 -22.67 4.12
N ASN A 388 3.29 -22.29 5.09
CA ASN A 388 2.95 -22.13 6.50
C ASN A 388 3.73 -20.95 7.07
N THR A 389 3.12 -20.23 8.02
CA THR A 389 3.77 -19.15 8.77
C THR A 389 3.59 -19.38 10.27
N PHE A 390 4.68 -19.23 11.03
CA PHE A 390 4.68 -19.32 12.49
C PHE A 390 5.06 -17.96 13.08
N PHE A 391 4.36 -17.55 14.13
CA PHE A 391 4.68 -16.30 14.83
C PHE A 391 5.68 -16.57 15.94
N VAL A 392 6.75 -15.76 15.98
CA VAL A 392 7.84 -15.87 16.95
C VAL A 392 7.93 -14.57 17.73
N THR A 393 7.84 -14.64 19.06
CA THR A 393 7.81 -13.46 19.94
C THR A 393 9.19 -13.05 20.47
N ASN A 394 10.24 -13.79 20.13
CA ASN A 394 11.62 -13.53 20.59
C ASN A 394 12.59 -13.29 19.42
N GLY A 395 12.10 -12.59 18.39
CA GLY A 395 12.84 -12.16 17.20
C GLY A 395 13.34 -13.28 16.29
N THR A 396 13.90 -12.88 15.14
CA THR A 396 14.47 -13.81 14.14
C THR A 396 15.63 -14.63 14.71
N SER A 397 16.33 -14.11 15.73
CA SER A 397 17.34 -14.86 16.47
C SER A 397 16.82 -16.18 17.05
N THR A 398 15.57 -16.22 17.48
CA THR A 398 14.93 -17.44 17.97
C THR A 398 14.37 -18.26 16.81
N ALA A 399 13.80 -17.60 15.79
CA ALA A 399 13.32 -18.26 14.58
C ALA A 399 14.41 -19.11 13.91
N ASN A 400 15.63 -18.58 13.74
CA ASN A 400 16.76 -19.31 13.16
C ASN A 400 17.10 -20.57 13.96
N LYS A 401 17.07 -20.48 15.30
CA LYS A 401 17.33 -21.63 16.18
C LYS A 401 16.22 -22.67 16.09
N ILE A 402 14.96 -22.25 15.95
CA ILE A 402 13.82 -23.16 15.74
C ILE A 402 14.00 -23.91 14.42
N VAL A 403 14.28 -23.20 13.33
CA VAL A 403 14.46 -23.80 11.99
C VAL A 403 15.62 -24.80 12.00
N VAL A 404 16.80 -24.40 12.50
CA VAL A 404 17.98 -25.29 12.52
C VAL A 404 17.71 -26.53 13.38
N GLN A 405 17.21 -26.38 14.59
CA GLN A 405 16.96 -27.53 15.49
C GLN A 405 15.79 -28.43 15.03
N ALA A 406 14.87 -27.92 14.22
CA ALA A 406 13.80 -28.72 13.66
C ALA A 406 14.25 -29.60 12.48
N LEU A 407 15.35 -29.23 11.80
CA LEU A 407 15.78 -29.86 10.55
C LEU A 407 17.11 -30.61 10.63
N VAL A 408 17.96 -30.28 11.61
CA VAL A 408 19.34 -30.76 11.68
C VAL A 408 19.52 -31.67 12.90
N ASN A 409 20.07 -32.87 12.68
CA ASN A 409 20.45 -33.78 13.75
C ASN A 409 21.94 -33.63 14.10
N PRO A 410 22.38 -34.08 15.29
CA PRO A 410 23.80 -34.12 15.62
C PRO A 410 24.62 -34.88 14.57
N GLY A 411 25.69 -34.25 14.07
CA GLY A 411 26.58 -34.80 13.04
C GLY A 411 26.11 -34.60 11.59
N ASP A 412 24.92 -34.03 11.35
CA ASP A 412 24.54 -33.52 10.03
C ASP A 412 25.41 -32.32 9.65
N ILE A 413 25.68 -32.18 8.35
CA ILE A 413 26.50 -31.10 7.78
C ILE A 413 25.59 -29.96 7.32
N VAL A 414 25.91 -28.75 7.76
CA VAL A 414 25.27 -27.50 7.34
C VAL A 414 26.27 -26.66 6.56
N LEU A 415 25.94 -26.34 5.31
CA LEU A 415 26.67 -25.35 4.53
C LEU A 415 26.16 -23.97 4.93
N VAL A 416 27.04 -23.06 5.34
CA VAL A 416 26.61 -21.77 5.88
C VAL A 416 27.45 -20.63 5.32
N ASP A 417 26.79 -19.54 4.95
CA ASP A 417 27.45 -18.27 4.65
C ASP A 417 28.31 -17.84 5.84
N ARG A 418 29.56 -17.49 5.58
CA ARG A 418 30.47 -17.01 6.62
C ARG A 418 30.03 -15.66 7.19
N ASP A 419 29.31 -14.86 6.41
CA ASP A 419 28.66 -13.62 6.86
C ASP A 419 27.23 -13.88 7.37
N CYS A 420 27.06 -14.92 8.19
CA CYS A 420 25.79 -15.24 8.82
C CYS A 420 25.61 -14.52 10.17
N HIS A 421 24.36 -14.26 10.53
CA HIS A 421 24.04 -13.67 11.84
C HIS A 421 24.43 -14.60 13.00
N LYS A 422 24.86 -14.01 14.13
CA LYS A 422 25.29 -14.72 15.36
C LYS A 422 24.35 -15.85 15.81
N SER A 423 23.04 -15.70 15.57
CA SER A 423 22.04 -16.71 15.91
C SER A 423 22.22 -18.05 15.20
N HIS A 424 22.76 -18.08 13.98
CA HIS A 424 23.00 -19.33 13.25
C HIS A 424 24.10 -20.15 13.92
N HIS A 425 25.19 -19.51 14.35
CA HIS A 425 26.24 -20.18 15.11
C HIS A 425 25.68 -20.86 16.37
N TYR A 426 24.86 -20.13 17.15
CA TYR A 426 24.20 -20.72 18.32
C TYR A 426 23.25 -21.86 17.95
N GLY A 427 22.48 -21.72 16.87
CA GLY A 427 21.58 -22.78 16.39
C GLY A 427 22.33 -24.05 16.01
N MET A 428 23.42 -23.92 15.26
CA MET A 428 24.27 -25.05 14.84
C MET A 428 24.97 -25.71 16.03
N VAL A 429 25.45 -24.93 17.01
CA VAL A 429 26.04 -25.45 18.24
C VAL A 429 25.01 -26.24 19.05
N LEU A 430 23.80 -25.71 19.23
CA LEU A 430 22.72 -26.39 19.95
C LEU A 430 22.25 -27.67 19.26
N ALA A 431 22.25 -27.68 17.92
CA ALA A 431 21.89 -28.86 17.12
C ALA A 431 23.01 -29.91 17.03
N GLY A 432 24.25 -29.59 17.44
CA GLY A 432 25.40 -30.48 17.27
C GLY A 432 25.80 -30.69 15.80
N ALA A 433 25.59 -29.67 14.95
CA ALA A 433 25.85 -29.74 13.53
C ALA A 433 27.36 -29.66 13.19
N GLU A 434 27.79 -30.38 12.16
CA GLU A 434 29.07 -30.13 11.49
C GLU A 434 28.91 -28.94 10.53
N VAL A 435 29.78 -27.93 10.63
CA VAL A 435 29.61 -26.68 9.88
C VAL A 435 30.67 -26.57 8.79
N ALA A 436 30.22 -26.27 7.57
CA ALA A 436 31.11 -25.92 6.46
C ALA A 436 30.81 -24.50 5.98
N TYR A 437 31.75 -23.59 6.25
CA TYR A 437 31.61 -22.17 5.88
C TYR A 437 31.85 -21.95 4.40
N LEU A 438 31.05 -21.05 3.81
CA LEU A 438 31.15 -20.58 2.44
C LEU A 438 31.63 -19.13 2.44
N ASP A 439 32.68 -18.84 1.68
CA ASP A 439 33.24 -17.50 1.62
C ASP A 439 32.52 -16.62 0.57
N ALA A 440 32.08 -15.44 1.00
CA ALA A 440 31.55 -14.40 0.12
C ALA A 440 32.66 -13.72 -0.69
N TYR A 441 32.35 -13.19 -1.88
CA TYR A 441 33.34 -12.43 -2.64
C TYR A 441 33.58 -11.05 -1.99
N PRO A 442 34.82 -10.54 -1.92
CA PRO A 442 35.10 -9.23 -1.36
C PRO A 442 34.76 -8.10 -2.34
N LEU A 443 34.25 -6.99 -1.82
CA LEU A 443 34.09 -5.72 -2.53
C LEU A 443 35.02 -4.67 -1.93
N HIS A 444 36.32 -4.82 -2.19
CA HIS A 444 37.38 -4.03 -1.54
C HIS A 444 37.20 -2.52 -1.67
N GLN A 445 36.71 -2.04 -2.83
CA GLN A 445 36.50 -0.61 -3.06
C GLN A 445 35.51 0.01 -2.06
N TYR A 446 34.55 -0.79 -1.57
CA TYR A 446 33.51 -0.33 -0.65
C TYR A 446 33.73 -0.83 0.78
N SER A 447 34.78 -1.62 1.02
CA SER A 447 35.04 -2.29 2.30
C SER A 447 33.86 -3.15 2.77
N MET A 448 33.20 -3.82 1.84
CA MET A 448 32.02 -4.66 2.06
C MET A 448 32.24 -6.09 1.55
N TYR A 449 31.36 -7.00 1.96
CA TYR A 449 31.28 -8.34 1.38
C TYR A 449 30.09 -8.44 0.41
N GLY A 450 30.32 -9.22 -0.64
CA GLY A 450 29.32 -9.64 -1.59
C GLY A 450 28.46 -10.79 -1.07
N GLY A 451 27.86 -11.52 -2.00
CA GLY A 451 27.25 -12.83 -1.71
C GLY A 451 28.25 -13.98 -1.87
N VAL A 452 27.84 -15.17 -1.45
CA VAL A 452 28.52 -16.43 -1.74
C VAL A 452 28.34 -16.76 -3.23
N PRO A 453 29.44 -16.92 -4.00
CA PRO A 453 29.34 -17.31 -5.40
C PRO A 453 28.72 -18.70 -5.57
N LEU A 454 27.80 -18.86 -6.53
CA LEU A 454 27.19 -20.16 -6.83
C LEU A 454 28.23 -21.26 -7.13
N ARG A 455 29.35 -20.89 -7.76
CA ARG A 455 30.48 -21.81 -8.00
C ARG A 455 31.04 -22.41 -6.71
N GLU A 456 31.06 -21.64 -5.62
CA GLU A 456 31.59 -22.05 -4.32
C GLU A 456 30.66 -23.10 -3.69
N ILE A 457 29.35 -22.80 -3.69
CA ILE A 457 28.31 -23.70 -3.19
C ILE A 457 28.35 -25.04 -3.95
N LYS A 458 28.35 -24.99 -5.29
CA LYS A 458 28.40 -26.19 -6.15
C LYS A 458 29.68 -26.98 -5.95
N SER A 459 30.83 -26.31 -5.88
CA SER A 459 32.13 -26.94 -5.65
C SER A 459 32.12 -27.75 -4.35
N LEU A 460 31.58 -27.18 -3.27
CA LEU A 460 31.52 -27.85 -1.98
C LEU A 460 30.53 -29.03 -1.97
N LEU A 461 29.34 -28.87 -2.56
CA LEU A 461 28.39 -29.97 -2.73
C LEU A 461 28.99 -31.13 -3.54
N LEU A 462 29.69 -30.83 -4.64
CA LEU A 462 30.35 -31.85 -5.46
C LEU A 462 31.52 -32.53 -4.72
N LYS A 463 32.27 -31.83 -3.88
CA LYS A 463 33.29 -32.43 -2.99
C LYS A 463 32.68 -33.40 -1.99
N TYR A 464 31.54 -33.05 -1.38
CA TYR A 464 30.81 -33.96 -0.51
C TYR A 464 30.22 -35.16 -1.26
N LYS A 465 29.80 -34.97 -2.51
CA LYS A 465 29.38 -36.07 -3.40
C LYS A 465 30.52 -37.03 -3.70
N ALA A 466 31.67 -36.50 -4.12
CA ALA A 466 32.85 -37.30 -4.45
C ALA A 466 33.40 -38.08 -3.23
N SER A 467 33.28 -37.54 -2.03
CA SER A 467 33.69 -38.20 -0.77
C SER A 467 32.63 -39.12 -0.16
N GLY A 468 31.48 -39.31 -0.82
CA GLY A 468 30.39 -40.18 -0.32
C GLY A 468 29.65 -39.61 0.90
N ARG A 469 29.90 -38.35 1.28
CA ARG A 469 29.33 -37.69 2.48
C ARG A 469 28.15 -36.77 2.17
N LEU A 470 27.72 -36.66 0.92
CA LEU A 470 26.61 -35.78 0.51
C LEU A 470 25.30 -36.05 1.27
N HIS A 471 25.04 -37.29 1.65
CA HIS A 471 23.85 -37.67 2.43
C HIS A 471 23.79 -37.01 3.82
N LYS A 472 24.94 -36.59 4.37
CA LYS A 472 25.04 -35.84 5.62
C LYS A 472 24.76 -34.34 5.42
N VAL A 473 24.89 -33.81 4.20
CA VAL A 473 24.59 -32.39 3.94
C VAL A 473 23.07 -32.22 3.96
N LYS A 474 22.58 -31.50 4.97
CA LYS A 474 21.13 -31.29 5.18
C LYS A 474 20.64 -29.93 4.77
N MET A 475 21.42 -28.89 5.08
CA MET A 475 20.93 -27.52 4.98
C MET A 475 21.97 -26.59 4.35
N LEU A 476 21.49 -25.65 3.54
CA LEU A 476 22.25 -24.49 3.05
C LEU A 476 21.67 -23.20 3.66
N LEU A 477 22.50 -22.48 4.41
CA LEU A 477 22.13 -21.23 5.06
C LEU A 477 22.83 -20.05 4.36
N LEU A 478 22.06 -19.18 3.73
CA LEU A 478 22.54 -17.95 3.08
C LEU A 478 21.83 -16.72 3.64
N THR A 479 22.56 -15.62 3.83
CA THR A 479 22.00 -14.33 4.24
C THR A 479 21.50 -13.59 3.00
N ASN A 480 20.18 -13.50 2.78
CA ASN A 480 19.61 -12.80 1.64
C ASN A 480 18.55 -11.76 2.08
N CYS A 481 18.67 -10.48 1.73
CA CYS A 481 19.87 -9.85 1.12
C CYS A 481 21.05 -9.77 2.11
N THR A 482 22.25 -9.48 1.60
CA THR A 482 23.38 -9.09 2.47
C THR A 482 23.04 -7.79 3.21
N PHE A 483 23.80 -7.47 4.25
CA PHE A 483 23.61 -6.24 5.03
C PHE A 483 23.61 -4.98 4.14
N ASP A 484 24.48 -4.97 3.12
CA ASP A 484 24.64 -3.86 2.18
C ASP A 484 23.67 -3.89 0.99
N GLY A 485 22.70 -4.83 0.97
CA GLY A 485 21.61 -4.85 0.00
C GLY A 485 21.87 -5.65 -1.28
N ILE A 486 22.84 -6.57 -1.28
CA ILE A 486 23.07 -7.47 -2.41
C ILE A 486 22.06 -8.62 -2.32
N VAL A 487 21.24 -8.76 -3.37
CA VAL A 487 20.16 -9.75 -3.45
C VAL A 487 20.60 -10.92 -4.33
N TYR A 488 20.39 -12.14 -3.85
CA TYR A 488 20.63 -13.34 -4.65
C TYR A 488 19.51 -13.56 -5.67
N ASP A 489 19.87 -14.13 -6.82
CA ASP A 489 18.91 -14.83 -7.68
C ASP A 489 18.56 -16.17 -7.03
N VAL A 490 17.51 -16.15 -6.19
CA VAL A 490 17.12 -17.28 -5.35
C VAL A 490 16.70 -18.49 -6.18
N GLU A 491 15.97 -18.26 -7.28
CA GLU A 491 15.50 -19.33 -8.17
C GLU A 491 16.69 -20.08 -8.76
N ARG A 492 17.63 -19.35 -9.37
CA ARG A 492 18.83 -19.96 -9.95
C ARG A 492 19.69 -20.68 -8.91
N VAL A 493 19.85 -20.11 -7.72
CA VAL A 493 20.60 -20.76 -6.63
C VAL A 493 19.95 -22.09 -6.24
N MET A 494 18.62 -22.10 -6.09
CA MET A 494 17.87 -23.30 -5.72
C MET A 494 17.96 -24.38 -6.81
N GLU A 495 17.70 -24.04 -8.08
CA GLU A 495 17.76 -24.99 -9.20
C GLU A 495 19.11 -25.72 -9.26
N GLU A 496 20.19 -24.96 -9.16
CA GLU A 496 21.56 -25.45 -9.31
C GLU A 496 22.02 -26.28 -8.11
N CYS A 497 21.55 -25.95 -6.90
CA CYS A 497 21.82 -26.74 -5.71
C CYS A 497 21.01 -28.05 -5.68
N LEU A 498 19.71 -27.97 -6.01
CA LEU A 498 18.81 -29.12 -6.02
C LEU A 498 19.14 -30.12 -7.13
N ALA A 499 19.72 -29.66 -8.26
CA ALA A 499 20.26 -30.54 -9.29
C ALA A 499 21.40 -31.45 -8.76
N ILE A 500 22.13 -31.02 -7.74
CA ILE A 500 23.20 -31.82 -7.11
C ILE A 500 22.66 -32.65 -5.94
N LYS A 501 21.78 -32.05 -5.13
CA LYS A 501 21.20 -32.63 -3.91
C LYS A 501 19.70 -32.32 -3.84
N PRO A 502 18.83 -33.21 -4.37
CA PRO A 502 17.40 -32.93 -4.52
C PRO A 502 16.61 -32.73 -3.21
N ASP A 503 17.09 -33.29 -2.09
CA ASP A 503 16.50 -33.11 -0.76
C ASP A 503 17.31 -32.12 0.10
N LEU A 504 18.05 -31.19 -0.50
CA LEU A 504 18.68 -30.08 0.23
C LEU A 504 17.59 -29.13 0.75
N VAL A 505 17.77 -28.67 2.00
CA VAL A 505 16.90 -27.67 2.62
C VAL A 505 17.53 -26.29 2.60
#